data_AF-A0A1V6PKL2-F1
#
_entry.id   AF-A0A1V6PKL2-F1
#
_cell.length_a   1.000
_cell.length_b   1.000
_cell.length_c   1.000
_cell.angle_alpha   90.00
_cell.angle_beta   90.00
_cell.angle_gamma   90.00
#
_symmetry.space_group_name_H-M   'P 1'
#
loop_
_entity.id
_entity.type
_entity.pdbx_description
1 polymer ?
#
loop_
_entity_poly.entity_id
_entity_poly.type
_entity_poly.pdbx_seq_one_letter_code
_entity_poly.pdbx_strand_id
1 'polypeptide(L)'
;MATELLIKVVLSGPENWPLWFSQVRNYAIMRDVWDTYINPDIPIEPKRPSRPVRPSVKIIDPNAADSTQLNDNQRELWRDLCWDYELDLEEYALINDTILGVYEQILASISLTNMKLTQNKTSCWQILRF
;
A
#
# COMPACT_ATOMS: atom_id res chain seq x y z
N MET A 1 15.85 14.36 -25.48
CA MET A 1 15.28 14.30 -24.13
C MET A 1 16.43 14.04 -23.17
N ALA A 2 16.74 14.98 -22.29
CA ALA A 2 17.77 14.78 -21.29
C ALA A 2 17.21 13.83 -20.24
N THR A 3 17.83 12.67 -20.07
CA THR A 3 17.60 11.83 -18.90
C THR A 3 18.09 12.63 -17.70
N GLU A 4 17.17 13.32 -17.01
CA GLU A 4 17.50 13.86 -15.69
C GLU A 4 17.95 12.69 -14.83
N LEU A 5 19.24 12.68 -14.50
CA LEU A 5 19.77 11.76 -13.50
C LEU A 5 19.06 12.11 -12.19
N LEU A 6 18.02 11.36 -11.86
CA LEU A 6 17.41 11.40 -10.53
C LEU A 6 18.53 11.14 -9.53
N ILE A 7 18.97 12.18 -8.81
CA ILE A 7 19.99 12.06 -7.78
C ILE A 7 19.39 11.21 -6.67
N LYS A 8 19.76 9.93 -6.65
CA LYS A 8 19.37 9.00 -5.60
C LYS A 8 20.29 9.23 -4.40
N VAL A 9 19.75 9.78 -3.32
CA VAL A 9 20.49 9.92 -2.07
C VAL A 9 20.56 8.54 -1.42
N VAL A 10 21.76 8.13 -1.01
CA VAL A 10 21.98 6.87 -0.29
C VAL A 10 22.20 7.20 1.19
N LEU A 11 21.53 6.46 2.07
CA LEU A 11 21.73 6.55 3.51
C LEU A 11 23.03 5.83 3.92
N SER A 12 24.16 6.53 3.77
CA SER A 12 25.48 6.09 4.24
C SER A 12 25.78 6.51 5.68
N GLY A 13 25.34 7.70 6.09
CA GLY A 13 25.55 8.21 7.44
C GLY A 13 24.48 9.21 7.90
N PRO A 14 24.55 9.68 9.16
CA PRO A 14 23.59 10.63 9.72
C PRO A 14 23.45 11.93 8.92
N GLU A 15 24.52 12.37 8.26
CA GLU A 15 24.55 13.56 7.41
C GLU A 15 23.61 13.46 6.19
N ASN A 16 23.35 12.24 5.70
CA ASN A 16 22.44 12.02 4.58
C ASN A 16 20.99 11.88 5.03
N TRP A 17 20.74 11.69 6.33
CA TRP A 17 19.41 11.38 6.86
C TRP A 17 18.33 12.38 6.45
N PRO A 18 18.50 13.72 6.61
CA PRO A 18 17.43 14.66 6.29
C PRO A 18 17.05 14.64 4.81
N LEU A 19 18.04 14.56 3.91
CA LEU A 19 17.82 14.51 2.47
C LEU A 19 17.19 13.19 2.04
N TRP A 20 17.73 12.07 2.54
CA TRP A 20 17.21 10.73 2.26
C TRP A 20 15.76 10.59 2.73
N PHE A 21 15.47 10.99 3.97
CA PHE A 21 14.12 10.96 4.53
C PHE A 21 13.16 11.83 3.73
N SER A 22 13.58 13.04 3.33
CA SER A 22 12.77 13.91 2.49
C SER A 22 12.46 13.28 1.13
N GLN A 23 13.39 12.54 0.51
CA GLN A 23 13.13 11.85 -0.75
C GLN A 23 12.09 10.73 -0.58
N VAL A 24 12.22 9.91 0.46
CA VAL A 24 11.25 8.85 0.77
C VAL A 24 9.87 9.46 1.04
N ARG A 25 9.82 10.51 1.87
CA ARG A 25 8.59 11.22 2.21
C ARG A 25 7.92 11.80 0.97
N ASN A 26 8.65 12.53 0.13
CA ASN A 26 8.09 13.12 -1.09
C ASN A 26 7.60 12.03 -2.05
N TYR A 27 8.33 10.93 -2.21
CA TYR A 27 7.92 9.81 -3.05
C TYR A 27 6.59 9.20 -2.59
N ALA A 28 6.42 9.03 -1.28
CA ALA A 28 5.19 8.52 -0.65
C ALA A 28 4.02 9.52 -0.69
N ILE A 29 4.27 10.82 -0.47
CA ILE A 29 3.26 11.89 -0.56
C ILE A 29 2.72 11.97 -1.98
N MET A 30 3.59 11.93 -3.00
CA MET A 30 3.18 11.96 -4.41
C MET A 30 2.30 10.76 -4.82
N ARG A 31 2.22 9.73 -3.98
CA ARG A 31 1.44 8.51 -4.18
C ARG A 31 0.32 8.34 -3.16
N ASP A 32 0.07 9.37 -2.36
CA ASP A 32 -1.01 9.41 -1.36
C ASP A 32 -0.98 8.27 -0.34
N VAL A 33 0.21 7.77 0.02
CA VAL A 33 0.38 6.70 1.02
C VAL A 33 1.13 7.14 2.27
N TRP A 34 1.67 8.37 2.27
CA TRP A 34 2.47 8.88 3.38
C TRP A 34 1.68 8.93 4.69
N ASP A 35 0.61 9.71 4.72
CA ASP A 35 -0.14 10.02 5.95
C ASP A 35 -0.91 8.83 6.52
N THR A 36 -1.23 7.83 5.69
CA THR A 36 -2.03 6.69 6.12
C THR A 36 -1.21 5.47 6.45
N TYR A 37 -0.14 5.17 5.70
CA TYR A 37 0.53 3.86 5.77
C TYR A 37 2.01 3.90 6.14
N ILE A 38 2.67 5.06 6.00
CA ILE A 38 4.15 5.12 6.01
C ILE A 38 4.70 6.03 7.10
N ASN A 39 4.01 7.14 7.40
CA ASN A 39 4.51 8.20 8.28
C ASN A 39 4.92 7.67 9.67
N PRO A 40 6.23 7.69 10.03
CA PRO A 40 6.72 7.15 11.30
C PRO A 40 6.33 8.00 12.52
N ASP A 41 5.85 9.22 12.30
CA ASP A 41 5.38 10.12 13.37
C ASP A 41 4.01 9.67 13.93
N ILE A 42 3.30 8.80 13.20
CA ILE A 42 2.08 8.18 13.70
C ILE A 42 2.46 7.27 14.88
N PRO A 43 1.87 7.47 16.08
CA PRO A 43 2.32 6.77 17.30
C PRO A 43 2.26 5.25 17.22
N ILE A 44 1.26 4.73 16.50
CA ILE A 44 0.96 3.32 16.32
C ILE A 44 1.22 2.96 14.86
N GLU A 45 1.83 1.80 14.63
CA GLU A 45 2.04 1.29 13.27
C GLU A 45 0.70 1.20 12.52
N PRO A 46 0.58 1.86 11.36
CA PRO A 46 -0.64 1.79 10.60
C PRO A 46 -0.96 0.38 10.12
N LYS A 47 -2.23 0.04 10.11
CA LYS A 47 -2.69 -1.21 9.51
C LYS A 47 -2.53 -1.12 7.99
N ARG A 48 -1.99 -2.17 7.39
CA ARG A 48 -2.01 -2.32 5.93
C ARG A 48 -3.46 -2.38 5.43
N PRO A 49 -3.70 -1.96 4.17
CA PRO A 49 -5.00 -2.17 3.53
C PRO A 49 -5.44 -3.63 3.68
N SER A 50 -6.70 -3.85 4.03
CA SER A 50 -7.29 -5.18 4.04
C SER A 50 -7.76 -5.54 2.64
N ARG A 51 -7.46 -6.76 2.18
CA ARG A 51 -8.02 -7.27 0.93
C ARG A 51 -9.56 -7.28 1.02
N PRO A 52 -10.28 -6.73 0.02
CA PRO A 52 -11.73 -6.78 -0.03
C PRO A 52 -12.23 -8.23 0.03
N VAL A 53 -13.39 -8.42 0.64
CA VAL A 53 -14.02 -9.73 0.74
C VAL A 53 -15.01 -9.86 -0.41
N ARG A 54 -14.85 -10.92 -1.20
CA ARG A 54 -15.77 -11.21 -2.29
C ARG A 54 -17.21 -11.31 -1.74
N PRO A 55 -18.18 -10.59 -2.33
CA PRO A 55 -19.55 -10.66 -1.87
C PRO A 55 -20.09 -12.09 -2.02
N SER A 56 -21.09 -12.43 -1.22
CA SER A 56 -21.80 -13.70 -1.30
C SER A 56 -23.24 -13.44 -1.74
N VAL A 57 -23.81 -14.31 -2.56
CA VAL A 57 -25.23 -14.24 -2.94
C VAL A 57 -26.17 -14.24 -1.73
N LYS A 58 -25.69 -14.79 -0.60
CA LYS A 58 -26.39 -14.79 0.68
C LYS A 58 -26.62 -13.41 1.29
N ILE A 59 -25.87 -12.40 0.84
CA ILE A 59 -26.08 -10.99 1.23
C ILE A 59 -27.42 -10.49 0.69
N ILE A 60 -27.84 -10.99 -0.48
CA ILE A 60 -29.08 -10.59 -1.16
C ILE A 60 -30.22 -11.53 -0.81
N ASP A 61 -29.97 -12.85 -0.83
CA ASP A 61 -30.92 -13.86 -0.44
C ASP A 61 -30.25 -14.95 0.41
N PRO A 62 -30.52 -14.99 1.74
CA PRO A 62 -29.91 -15.96 2.64
C PRO A 62 -30.13 -17.43 2.25
N ASN A 63 -31.20 -17.72 1.49
CA ASN A 63 -31.55 -19.07 1.06
C ASN A 63 -30.93 -19.44 -0.30
N ALA A 64 -30.41 -18.47 -1.05
CA ALA A 64 -29.76 -18.74 -2.32
C ALA A 64 -28.40 -19.41 -2.11
N ALA A 65 -28.20 -20.54 -2.77
CA ALA A 65 -26.92 -21.24 -2.85
C ALA A 65 -25.99 -20.58 -3.88
N ASP A 66 -26.56 -20.06 -4.97
CA ASP A 66 -25.84 -19.42 -6.07
C ASP A 66 -26.72 -18.36 -6.78
N SER A 67 -26.13 -17.67 -7.76
CA SER A 67 -26.78 -16.54 -8.45
C SER A 67 -27.91 -16.95 -9.40
N THR A 68 -28.03 -18.24 -9.77
CA THR A 68 -29.11 -18.72 -10.65
C THR A 68 -30.46 -18.75 -9.94
N GLN A 69 -30.44 -18.85 -8.60
CA GLN A 69 -31.63 -18.86 -7.75
C GLN A 69 -32.17 -17.46 -7.45
N LEU A 70 -31.43 -16.42 -7.83
CA LEU A 70 -31.84 -15.03 -7.68
C LEU A 70 -32.83 -14.65 -8.78
N ASN A 71 -33.85 -13.84 -8.44
CA ASN A 71 -34.73 -13.22 -9.44
C ASN A 71 -34.02 -12.10 -10.21
N ASP A 72 -34.66 -11.51 -11.22
CA ASP A 72 -34.04 -10.49 -12.09
C ASP A 72 -33.49 -9.29 -11.32
N ASN A 73 -34.25 -8.73 -10.38
CA ASN A 73 -33.82 -7.59 -9.58
C ASN A 73 -32.68 -7.97 -8.63
N GLN A 74 -32.74 -9.15 -8.01
CA GLN A 74 -31.67 -9.66 -7.17
C GLN A 74 -30.38 -9.94 -7.96
N ARG A 75 -30.50 -10.38 -9.22
CA ARG A 75 -29.36 -10.55 -10.12
C ARG A 75 -28.71 -9.23 -10.52
N GLU A 76 -29.51 -8.18 -10.67
CA GLU A 76 -28.99 -6.82 -10.89
C GLU A 76 -28.19 -6.33 -9.68
N LEU A 77 -28.79 -6.38 -8.49
CA LEU A 77 -28.09 -6.07 -7.22
C LEU A 77 -26.80 -6.90 -7.04
N TRP A 78 -26.84 -8.18 -7.42
CA TRP A 78 -25.66 -9.05 -7.35
C TRP A 78 -24.55 -8.59 -8.29
N ARG A 79 -24.89 -8.16 -9.51
CA ARG A 79 -23.92 -7.63 -10.47
C ARG A 79 -23.29 -6.34 -9.96
N ASP A 80 -24.07 -5.46 -9.37
CA ASP A 80 -23.57 -4.20 -8.80
C ASP A 80 -22.60 -4.48 -7.65
N LEU A 81 -22.95 -5.37 -6.72
CA LEU A 81 -22.03 -5.78 -5.64
C LEU A 81 -20.74 -6.42 -6.15
N CYS A 82 -20.82 -7.24 -7.20
CA CYS A 82 -19.61 -7.79 -7.83
C CYS A 82 -18.77 -6.70 -8.49
N TRP A 83 -19.39 -5.72 -9.13
CA TRP A 83 -18.71 -4.59 -9.76
C TRP A 83 -17.97 -3.74 -8.72
N ASP A 84 -18.65 -3.36 -7.64
CA ASP A 84 -18.05 -2.61 -6.52
C ASP A 84 -16.87 -3.37 -5.91
N TYR A 85 -17.01 -4.68 -5.72
CA TYR A 85 -15.92 -5.52 -5.22
C TYR A 85 -14.68 -5.53 -6.14
N GLU A 86 -14.87 -5.57 -7.47
CA GLU A 86 -13.73 -5.52 -8.40
C GLU A 86 -13.04 -4.16 -8.36
N LEU A 87 -13.80 -3.06 -8.26
CA LEU A 87 -13.24 -1.71 -8.09
C LEU A 87 -12.43 -1.61 -6.78
N ASP A 88 -12.99 -2.08 -5.66
CA ASP A 88 -12.31 -2.11 -4.37
C ASP A 88 -11.03 -2.96 -4.44
N LEU A 89 -11.06 -4.06 -5.20
CA LEU A 89 -9.92 -4.96 -5.35
C LEU A 89 -8.80 -4.32 -6.15
N GLU A 90 -9.12 -3.57 -7.20
CA GLU A 90 -8.17 -2.79 -7.99
C GLU A 90 -7.52 -1.68 -7.15
N GLU A 91 -8.32 -0.93 -6.38
CA GLU A 91 -7.81 0.08 -5.46
C GLU A 91 -6.88 -0.53 -4.41
N TYR A 92 -7.29 -1.63 -3.78
CA TYR A 92 -6.46 -2.39 -2.84
C TYR A 92 -5.12 -2.79 -3.46
N ALA A 93 -5.13 -3.34 -4.68
CA ALA A 93 -3.93 -3.78 -5.38
C ALA A 93 -2.99 -2.59 -5.65
N LEU A 94 -3.53 -1.48 -6.14
CA LEU A 94 -2.78 -0.25 -6.42
C LEU A 94 -2.11 0.30 -5.17
N ILE A 95 -2.83 0.42 -4.05
CA ILE A 95 -2.29 0.92 -2.79
C ILE A 95 -1.20 -0.02 -2.27
N ASN A 96 -1.44 -1.34 -2.29
CA ASN A 96 -0.48 -2.31 -1.78
C ASN A 96 0.82 -2.33 -2.62
N ASP A 97 0.72 -2.29 -3.95
CA ASP A 97 1.87 -2.18 -4.83
C ASP A 97 2.62 -0.87 -4.63
N THR A 98 1.90 0.21 -4.38
CA THR A 98 2.47 1.52 -4.07
C THR A 98 3.28 1.48 -2.77
N ILE A 99 2.74 0.91 -1.69
CA ILE A 99 3.44 0.74 -0.41
C ILE A 99 4.70 -0.13 -0.61
N LEU A 100 4.58 -1.22 -1.37
CA LEU A 100 5.72 -2.08 -1.71
C LEU A 100 6.80 -1.31 -2.47
N GLY A 101 6.42 -0.49 -3.45
CA GLY A 101 7.36 0.37 -4.19
C GLY A 101 8.11 1.36 -3.29
N VAL A 102 7.44 1.94 -2.27
CA VAL A 102 8.14 2.79 -1.28
C VAL A 102 9.12 1.95 -0.45
N TYR A 103 8.70 0.76 -0.01
CA TYR A 103 9.55 -0.15 0.75
C TYR A 103 10.82 -0.55 -0.02
N GLU A 104 10.66 -0.96 -1.28
CA GLU A 104 11.77 -1.29 -2.16
C GLU A 104 12.70 -0.11 -2.39
N GLN A 105 12.14 1.10 -2.57
CA GLN A 105 12.93 2.31 -2.73
C GLN A 105 13.74 2.63 -1.46
N ILE A 106 13.15 2.47 -0.27
CA ILE A 106 13.85 2.60 1.01
C ILE A 106 15.02 1.62 1.07
N LEU A 107 14.78 0.33 0.86
CA LEU A 107 15.83 -0.69 0.93
C LEU A 107 16.93 -0.46 -0.11
N ALA A 108 16.57 -0.10 -1.33
CA ALA A 108 17.51 0.13 -2.42
C ALA A 108 18.31 1.44 -2.24
N SER A 109 17.96 2.28 -1.27
CA SER A 109 18.65 3.55 -0.98
C SER A 109 19.33 3.56 0.39
N ILE A 110 19.44 2.41 1.06
CA ILE A 110 20.25 2.24 2.28
C ILE A 110 21.60 1.65 1.90
N SER A 111 22.69 2.17 2.49
CA SER A 111 24.02 1.61 2.25
C SER A 111 24.14 0.20 2.82
N LEU A 112 24.98 -0.66 2.22
CA LEU A 112 25.20 -2.03 2.70
C LEU A 112 25.58 -2.08 4.20
N THR A 113 26.39 -1.14 4.66
CA THR A 113 26.80 -1.02 6.07
C THR A 113 25.63 -0.76 7.01
N ASN A 114 24.58 -0.08 6.52
CA ASN A 114 23.39 0.28 7.26
C ASN A 114 22.22 -0.70 7.05
N MET A 115 22.32 -1.69 6.15
CA MET A 115 21.26 -2.68 5.92
C MET A 115 20.86 -3.45 7.18
N LYS A 116 21.79 -3.65 8.13
CA LYS A 116 21.48 -4.27 9.43
C LYS A 116 20.39 -3.53 10.21
N LEU A 117 20.22 -2.24 9.95
CA LEU A 117 19.22 -1.39 10.61
C LEU A 117 17.78 -1.71 10.19
N THR A 118 17.61 -2.37 9.05
CA THR A 118 16.30 -2.83 8.56
C THR A 118 16.01 -4.28 8.95
N GLN A 119 16.92 -4.94 9.67
CA GLN A 119 16.75 -6.33 10.07
C GLN A 119 15.53 -6.47 10.99
N ASN A 120 14.68 -7.45 10.69
CA ASN A 120 13.40 -7.72 11.38
C ASN A 120 12.35 -6.60 11.26
N LYS A 121 12.58 -5.58 10.42
CA LYS A 121 11.59 -4.56 10.11
C LYS A 121 10.85 -4.94 8.83
N THR A 122 9.54 -5.02 8.88
CA THR A 122 8.67 -5.53 7.79
C THR A 122 7.79 -4.46 7.16
N SER A 123 7.89 -3.21 7.62
CA SER A 123 7.15 -2.07 7.07
C SER A 123 8.01 -0.83 6.94
N CYS A 124 7.61 0.07 6.03
CA CYS A 124 8.22 1.39 5.88
C CYS A 124 8.18 2.16 7.20
N TRP A 125 7.06 2.11 7.93
CA TRP A 125 6.89 2.75 9.22
C TRP A 125 7.95 2.29 10.24
N GLN A 126 8.17 0.98 10.36
CA GLN A 126 9.18 0.44 11.27
C GLN A 126 10.58 0.89 10.84
N ILE A 127 10.89 0.87 9.55
CA ILE A 127 12.21 1.26 9.03
C ILE A 127 12.48 2.73 9.34
N LEU A 128 11.53 3.61 9.05
CA LEU A 128 11.69 5.06 9.19
C LEU A 128 11.70 5.53 10.65
N ARG A 129 11.23 4.68 11.58
CA ARG A 129 11.36 4.93 13.03
C ARG A 129 12.76 4.48 13.49
N PHE A 130 13.66 5.45 13.53
CA PHE A 130 15.02 5.33 14.07
C PHE A 130 15.13 6.03 15.42
#